data_AF-A0AB35C1L7-F1
#
_entry.id   AF-A0AB35C1L7-F1
#
_cell.length_a   1.000
_cell.length_b   1.000
_cell.length_c   1.000
_cell.angle_alpha   90.00
_cell.angle_beta   90.00
_cell.angle_gamma   90.00
#
_symmetry.space_group_name_H-M   'P 1'
#
loop_
_entity.id
_entity.type
_entity.pdbx_description
1 polymer ?
#
loop_
_entity_poly.entity_id
_entity_poly.type
_entity_poly.pdbx_seq_one_letter_code
_entity_poly.pdbx_strand_id
1 'polypeptide(L)' 'MLYGGSWYIDETYIKIKGKWHYFYRAVNASGHTIDFMLSKRRDKRSAK' A
#
# COMPACT_ATOMS: atom_id res chain seq x y z
N MET A 1 5.14 -24.54 12.53
CA MET A 1 4.61 -24.24 11.19
C MET A 1 3.33 -23.43 11.33
N LEU A 2 3.40 -22.12 11.11
CA LEU A 2 2.23 -21.28 10.88
C LEU A 2 2.42 -20.68 9.49
N TYR A 3 1.91 -21.34 8.44
CA TYR A 3 1.88 -20.79 7.09
C TYR A 3 0.72 -19.79 6.97
N GLY A 4 0.79 -18.72 7.75
CA GLY A 4 0.02 -17.50 7.47
C GLY A 4 0.91 -16.61 6.64
N GLY A 5 0.65 -16.50 5.33
CA GLY A 5 1.39 -15.61 4.45
C GLY A 5 1.16 -14.16 4.86
N SER A 6 2.02 -13.64 5.74
CA SER A 6 1.98 -12.25 6.18
C SER A 6 2.32 -11.36 4.99
N TRP A 7 1.32 -10.65 4.48
CA TRP A 7 1.52 -9.53 3.56
C TRP A 7 1.29 -8.24 4.34
N TYR A 8 2.02 -7.19 4.00
CA TYR A 8 1.91 -5.88 4.62
C TYR A 8 1.63 -4.82 3.56
N ILE A 9 0.97 -3.74 3.97
CA ILE A 9 0.71 -2.58 3.12
C ILE A 9 1.60 -1.44 3.58
N ASP A 10 2.36 -0.83 2.66
CA ASP A 10 2.96 0.48 2.89
C ASP A 10 2.09 1.60 2.31
N GLU A 11 1.89 2.68 3.08
CA GLU A 11 1.29 3.94 2.62
C GLU A 11 2.41 4.98 2.49
N THR A 12 2.56 5.56 1.31
CA THR A 12 3.50 6.65 1.03
C THR A 12 2.84 7.75 0.19
N TYR A 13 3.48 8.91 0.14
CA TYR A 13 2.96 10.08 -0.56
C TYR A 13 3.86 10.38 -1.75
N ILE A 14 3.29 10.40 -2.97
CA ILE A 14 4.03 10.73 -4.18
C ILE A 14 3.42 11.91 -4.92
N LYS A 15 4.26 12.69 -5.58
CA LYS A 15 3.85 13.89 -6.32
C LYS A 15 3.73 13.57 -7.80
N ILE A 16 2.52 13.64 -8.35
CA ILE A 16 2.23 13.41 -9.78
C ILE A 16 1.68 14.70 -10.37
N LYS A 17 2.37 15.24 -11.39
CA LYS A 17 2.00 16.50 -12.07
C LYS A 17 1.72 17.65 -11.09
N GLY A 18 2.57 17.80 -10.07
CA GLY A 18 2.45 18.87 -9.09
C GLY A 18 1.47 18.61 -7.93
N LYS A 19 0.68 17.53 -7.98
CA LYS A 19 -0.32 17.20 -6.96
C LYS A 19 0.10 15.98 -6.13
N TRP A 20 -0.08 16.07 -4.82
CA TRP A 20 0.16 14.95 -3.91
C TRP A 20 -0.92 13.88 -4.04
N HIS A 21 -0.49 12.64 -4.10
CA HIS A 21 -1.34 11.46 -4.15
C HIS A 21 -0.88 10.46 -3.09
N TYR A 22 -1.85 9.73 -2.55
CA TYR A 22 -1.64 8.61 -1.66
C TYR A 22 -1.30 7.38 -2.50
N PHE A 23 -0.17 6.77 -2.20
CA PHE A 23 0.31 5.57 -2.85
C PHE A 23 0.33 4.45 -1.82
N TYR A 24 -0.37 3.38 -2.14
CA TYR A 24 -0.44 2.17 -1.34
C TYR A 24 0.25 1.06 -2.11
N ARG A 25 1.04 0.26 -1.43
CA ARG A 25 1.69 -0.91 -2.03
C ARG A 25 1.54 -2.12 -1.13
N ALA A 26 1.05 -3.21 -1.71
CA ALA A 26 0.98 -4.50 -1.06
C ALA A 26 2.28 -5.25 -1.30
N VAL A 27 2.90 -5.74 -0.23
CA VAL A 27 4.17 -6.47 -0.28
C VAL A 27 4.02 -7.80 0.45
N ASN A 28 4.53 -8.87 -0.13
CA ASN A 28 4.53 -10.19 0.51
C ASN A 28 5.66 -10.31 1.55
N ALA A 29 5.62 -11.37 2.37
CA ALA A 29 6.66 -11.65 3.35
C ALA A 29 8.08 -11.76 2.77
N SER A 30 8.20 -12.07 1.48
CA SER A 30 9.48 -12.15 0.75
C SER A 30 9.98 -10.78 0.25
N GLY A 31 9.25 -9.69 0.51
CA GLY A 31 9.59 -8.34 0.07
C GLY A 31 9.20 -8.03 -1.37
N HIS A 32 8.48 -8.93 -2.06
CA HIS A 32 8.01 -8.69 -3.42
C HIS A 32 6.71 -7.88 -3.40
N THR A 33 6.68 -6.85 -4.24
CA THR A 33 5.47 -6.06 -4.47
C THR A 33 4.45 -6.90 -5.23
N ILE A 34 3.26 -7.02 -4.67
CA ILE A 34 2.13 -7.76 -5.24
C ILE A 34 1.25 -6.81 -6.04
N ASP A 35 0.93 -5.64 -5.48
CA ASP A 35 -0.03 -4.72 -6.07
C ASP A 35 0.22 -3.28 -5.59
N PHE A 36 -0.35 -2.30 -6.32
CA PHE A 36 -0.28 -0.89 -6.01
C PHE A 36 -1.62 -0.18 -6.25
N MET A 37 -1.95 0.76 -5.37
CA MET A 37 -3.14 1.60 -5.50
C MET A 37 -2.75 3.06 -5.32
N LEU A 38 -3.23 3.91 -6.23
CA LEU A 38 -3.02 5.35 -6.16
C LEU A 38 -4.36 6.05 -5.94
N SER A 39 -4.45 6.89 -4.92
CA SER A 39 -5.64 7.69 -4.65
C SER A 39 -5.30 9.17 -4.49
N LYS A 40 -6.19 10.04 -5.01
CA LYS A 40 -6.13 11.49 -4.78
C LYS A 40 -6.60 11.89 -3.38
N ARG A 41 -7.31 11.01 -2.69
CA ARG A 41 -7.87 11.24 -1.35
C ARG A 41 -7.35 10.15 -0.42
N ARG A 42 -7.06 10.48 0.84
CA ARG A 42 -6.71 9.48 1.85
C ARG A 42 -7.90 8.54 1.98
N ASP A 43 -7.73 7.28 1.60
CA ASP A 43 -8.75 6.30 1.88
C ASP A 43 -8.60 5.90 3.34
N LYS A 44 -9.45 6.45 4.20
CA LYS A 44 -9.48 6.12 5.63
C LYS A 44 -10.26 4.81 5.82
N ARG A 45 -9.93 3.78 5.03
CA ARG A 45 -10.48 2.45 5.24
C ARG A 45 -9.79 1.88 6.47
N SER A 46 -10.43 2.12 7.61
CA SER A 46 -10.04 1.55 8.89
C SER A 46 -9.93 0.05 8.72
N ALA A 47 -8.72 -0.50 8.88
CA ALA A 47 -8.56 -1.93 9.09
C ALA A 47 -9.29 -2.27 10.41
N LYS A 48 -10.20 -3.24 10.36
CA LYS A 48 -10.80 -3.86 11.55
C LYS A 48 -9.98 -5.08 11.92
#